data_AF-A0A2V9Y2U9-F1
#
_entry.id   AF-A0A2V9Y2U9-F1
#
_cell.length_a   1.000
_cell.length_b   1.000
_cell.length_c   1.000
_cell.angle_alpha   90.00
_cell.angle_beta   90.00
_cell.angle_gamma   90.00
#
_symmetry.space_group_name_H-M   'P 1'
#
loop_
_entity.id
_entity.type
_entity.pdbx_description
1 polymer ?
#
loop_
_entity_poly.entity_id
_entity_poly.type
_entity_poly.pdbx_seq_one_letter_code
_entity_poly.pdbx_strand_id
1 'polypeptide(L)'
;MRSRIWPAILLMLLPVLSGGSVSVKSVYSAASEQRERQVSRTLRRAAQYIDVPHISSRPACAAVEPPEALTTPDPLFTTAANGRKVRVSFIIGTDGRVHSPLILESAGVAGDRRVLQTVRTWRYRPATCNGVPTETEGKVEFSSR
;
A
#
# COMPACT_ATOMS: atom_id res chain seq x y z
N MET A 1 -46.53 42.59 -78.23
CA MET A 1 -47.45 43.22 -77.25
C MET A 1 -47.92 42.17 -76.25
N ARG A 2 -47.88 42.48 -74.95
CA ARG A 2 -48.05 41.55 -73.81
C ARG A 2 -49.50 41.08 -73.60
N SER A 3 -49.69 39.82 -73.21
CA SER A 3 -50.55 39.34 -72.10
C SER A 3 -50.29 37.82 -71.94
N ARG A 4 -49.93 37.24 -70.80
CA ARG A 4 -50.42 37.25 -69.40
C ARG A 4 -51.64 36.35 -69.20
N ILE A 5 -51.42 35.06 -68.91
CA ILE A 5 -52.35 34.20 -68.16
C ILE A 5 -51.54 33.20 -67.32
N TRP A 6 -51.77 33.23 -66.01
CA TRP A 6 -51.31 32.31 -64.95
C TRP A 6 -52.33 31.15 -64.83
N PRO A 7 -52.23 30.18 -63.89
CA PRO A 7 -51.09 29.44 -63.30
C PRO A 7 -51.36 27.92 -63.37
N ALA A 8 -50.42 27.05 -62.98
CA ALA A 8 -50.72 25.80 -62.22
C ALA A 8 -49.48 24.91 -62.14
N ILE A 9 -49.06 24.69 -60.88
CA ILE A 9 -48.73 23.37 -60.33
C ILE A 9 -47.75 22.53 -61.17
N LEU A 10 -46.48 22.49 -60.76
CA LEU A 10 -45.80 21.21 -60.67
C LEU A 10 -44.55 21.26 -59.76
N LEU A 11 -44.63 20.45 -58.71
CA LEU A 11 -43.56 19.66 -58.09
C LEU A 11 -42.39 20.33 -57.35
N MET A 12 -42.34 19.92 -56.07
CA MET A 12 -41.16 19.42 -55.36
C MET A 12 -40.10 20.44 -54.95
N LEU A 13 -40.06 20.72 -53.65
CA LEU A 13 -39.02 20.25 -52.73
C LEU A 13 -39.20 20.96 -51.38
N LEU A 14 -39.14 20.21 -50.28
CA LEU A 14 -38.29 20.47 -49.10
C LEU A 14 -38.72 19.56 -47.91
N PRO A 15 -37.79 19.22 -47.00
CA PRO A 15 -37.66 17.88 -46.46
C PRO A 15 -38.28 17.67 -45.07
N VAL A 16 -38.45 16.39 -44.78
CA VAL A 16 -38.70 15.73 -43.49
C VAL A 16 -37.80 16.27 -42.37
N LEU A 17 -38.40 16.67 -41.25
CA LEU A 17 -37.72 16.79 -39.96
C LEU A 17 -38.60 16.13 -38.89
N SER A 18 -38.22 14.91 -38.52
CA SER A 18 -38.76 14.17 -37.39
C SER A 18 -38.32 14.81 -36.07
N GLY A 19 -39.29 15.28 -35.28
CA GLY A 19 -39.05 15.78 -33.92
C GLY A 19 -38.90 14.63 -32.92
N GLY A 20 -37.68 14.12 -32.73
CA GLY A 20 -37.35 13.22 -31.63
C GLY A 20 -37.07 14.02 -30.35
N SER A 21 -37.96 13.96 -29.36
CA SER A 21 -37.69 14.52 -28.04
C SER A 21 -36.70 13.64 -27.29
N VAL A 22 -35.45 14.08 -27.18
CA VAL A 22 -34.44 13.42 -26.34
C VAL A 22 -34.80 13.66 -24.88
N SER A 23 -35.20 12.60 -24.19
CA SER A 23 -35.59 12.62 -22.78
C SER A 23 -34.39 13.03 -21.90
N VAL A 24 -34.48 14.24 -21.35
CA VAL A 24 -33.47 14.90 -20.51
C VAL A 24 -32.98 14.02 -19.35
N LYS A 25 -33.82 13.12 -18.81
CA LYS A 25 -33.47 12.22 -17.70
C LYS A 25 -32.39 11.19 -18.07
N SER A 26 -32.30 10.76 -19.32
CA SER A 26 -31.30 9.77 -19.77
C SER A 26 -29.91 10.37 -19.96
N VAL A 27 -29.83 11.68 -20.23
CA VAL A 27 -28.56 12.38 -20.44
C VAL A 27 -27.84 12.59 -19.11
N TYR A 28 -28.59 12.86 -18.04
CA TYR A 28 -28.02 13.02 -16.70
C TYR A 28 -27.40 11.74 -16.14
N SER A 29 -28.04 10.57 -16.32
CA SER A 29 -27.50 9.29 -15.83
C SER A 29 -26.30 8.80 -16.66
N ALA A 30 -26.36 8.95 -17.99
CA ALA A 30 -25.24 8.61 -18.87
C ALA A 30 -24.03 9.51 -18.61
N ALA A 31 -24.25 10.81 -18.37
CA ALA A 31 -23.19 11.75 -18.05
C ALA A 31 -22.56 11.50 -16.66
N SER A 32 -23.34 11.10 -15.64
CA SER A 32 -22.80 10.75 -14.33
C SER A 32 -21.99 9.46 -14.36
N GLU A 33 -22.50 8.42 -15.03
CA GLU A 33 -21.78 7.15 -15.19
C GLU A 33 -20.48 7.31 -16.00
N GLN A 34 -20.49 8.13 -17.05
CA GLN A 34 -19.26 8.46 -17.77
C GLN A 34 -18.26 9.19 -16.88
N ARG A 35 -18.71 10.15 -16.09
CA ARG A 35 -17.86 10.93 -15.19
C ARG A 35 -17.26 10.05 -14.10
N GLU A 36 -18.03 9.13 -13.52
CA GLU A 36 -17.55 8.15 -12.54
C GLU A 36 -16.51 7.18 -13.12
N ARG A 37 -16.74 6.67 -14.34
CA ARG A 37 -15.76 5.80 -15.04
C ARG A 37 -14.48 6.53 -15.38
N GLN A 38 -14.59 7.80 -15.75
CA GLN A 38 -13.42 8.62 -16.11
C GLN A 38 -12.61 8.97 -14.86
N VAL A 39 -13.25 9.30 -13.74
CA VAL A 39 -12.61 9.52 -12.42
C VAL A 39 -11.96 8.24 -11.89
N SER A 40 -12.61 7.08 -12.04
CA SER A 40 -12.05 5.78 -11.58
C SER A 40 -10.81 5.35 -12.37
N ARG A 41 -10.69 5.77 -13.64
CA ARG A 41 -9.51 5.50 -14.48
C ARG A 41 -8.30 6.37 -14.10
N THR A 42 -8.52 7.61 -13.67
CA THR A 42 -7.44 8.53 -13.26
C THR A 42 -6.96 8.29 -11.83
N LEU A 43 -7.81 7.82 -10.91
CA LEU A 43 -7.43 7.66 -9.50
C LEU A 43 -6.64 6.39 -9.17
N ARG A 44 -6.54 5.41 -10.08
CA ARG A 44 -5.85 4.14 -9.80
C ARG A 44 -4.31 4.22 -9.77
N ARG A 45 -3.70 5.36 -10.11
CA ARG A 45 -2.24 5.49 -10.24
C ARG A 45 -1.65 6.78 -9.68
N ALA A 46 -2.29 7.39 -8.68
CA ALA A 46 -1.72 8.50 -7.93
C ALA A 46 -1.11 8.02 -6.58
N ALA A 47 -0.42 6.88 -6.59
CA ALA A 47 0.54 6.57 -5.53
C ALA A 47 1.85 7.31 -5.87
N GLN A 48 1.84 8.63 -5.72
CA GLN A 48 3.07 9.41 -5.81
C GLN A 48 3.78 9.26 -4.46
N TYR A 49 4.74 8.34 -4.42
CA TYR A 49 5.73 8.34 -3.34
C TYR A 49 6.56 9.60 -3.49
N ILE A 50 6.33 10.56 -2.60
CA ILE A 50 7.25 11.68 -2.42
C ILE A 50 8.43 11.09 -1.67
N ASP A 51 9.59 11.01 -2.32
CA ASP A 51 10.85 10.79 -1.62
C ASP A 51 11.10 12.02 -0.75
N VAL A 52 10.65 11.96 0.50
CA VAL A 52 10.97 12.97 1.51
C VAL A 52 12.46 12.83 1.78
N PRO A 53 13.30 13.83 1.44
CA PRO A 53 14.70 13.79 1.82
C PRO A 53 14.73 13.73 3.35
N HIS A 54 15.13 12.59 3.89
CA HIS A 54 15.42 12.50 5.31
C HIS A 54 16.66 13.36 5.54
N ILE A 55 16.44 14.62 5.92
CA ILE A 55 17.46 15.39 6.62
C ILE A 55 17.75 14.56 7.87
N SER A 56 18.81 13.75 7.85
CA SER A 56 19.37 13.18 9.07
C SER A 56 20.06 14.32 9.82
N SER A 57 19.26 15.26 10.35
CA SER A 57 19.71 16.36 11.21
C SER A 57 20.00 15.88 12.63
N ARG A 58 19.73 14.62 12.95
CA ARG A 58 20.18 14.06 14.22
C ARG A 58 21.70 13.89 14.10
N PRO A 59 22.51 14.58 14.93
CA PRO A 59 23.93 14.30 14.97
C PRO A 59 24.10 12.78 15.18
N ALA A 60 25.00 12.18 14.40
CA ALA A 60 25.37 10.79 14.60
C ALA A 60 25.73 10.61 16.09
N CYS A 61 25.16 9.59 16.72
CA CYS A 61 25.41 9.36 18.13
C CYS A 61 26.92 9.13 18.35
N ALA A 62 27.54 9.90 19.26
CA ALA A 62 28.97 9.83 19.50
C ALA A 62 29.38 8.53 20.21
N ALA A 63 28.57 8.06 21.16
CA ALA A 63 28.80 6.81 21.88
C ALA A 63 27.54 5.92 21.80
N VAL A 64 27.61 4.87 20.98
CA VAL A 64 26.53 3.89 20.83
C VAL A 64 26.90 2.62 21.58
N GLU A 65 26.03 2.19 22.48
CA GLU A 65 26.09 0.86 23.08
C GLU A 65 24.98 -0.02 22.48
N PRO A 66 25.31 -1.19 21.91
CA PRO A 66 24.31 -2.09 21.34
C PRO A 66 23.42 -2.71 22.43
N PRO A 67 22.23 -3.21 22.07
CA PRO A 67 21.37 -3.89 23.02
C PRO A 67 21.99 -5.23 23.45
N GLU A 68 21.81 -5.59 24.71
CA GLU A 68 22.33 -6.85 25.28
C GLU A 68 21.18 -7.85 25.42
N ALA A 69 21.34 -9.06 24.89
CA ALA A 69 20.33 -10.11 25.04
C ALA A 69 20.31 -10.63 26.49
N LEU A 70 19.15 -10.53 27.15
CA LEU A 70 18.98 -11.03 28.53
C LEU A 70 18.26 -12.37 28.54
N THR A 71 17.18 -12.50 27.76
CA THR A 71 16.41 -13.75 27.65
C THR A 71 15.86 -13.86 26.25
N THR A 72 16.51 -14.68 25.43
CA THR A 72 16.18 -14.89 24.01
C THR A 72 16.10 -16.39 23.71
N PRO A 73 15.08 -17.10 24.24
CA PRO A 73 14.92 -18.52 23.97
C PRO A 73 14.78 -18.79 22.48
N ASP A 74 15.36 -19.89 22.02
CA ASP A 74 15.21 -20.36 20.64
C ASP A 74 13.75 -20.76 20.39
N PRO A 75 13.12 -20.30 19.29
CA PRO A 75 11.76 -20.63 18.94
C PRO A 75 11.59 -22.08 18.43
N LEU A 76 11.95 -23.10 19.22
CA LEU A 76 11.81 -24.55 18.94
C LEU A 76 11.53 -24.84 17.46
N PHE A 77 12.48 -24.53 16.59
CA PHE A 77 12.27 -24.54 15.16
C PHE A 77 12.44 -25.97 14.67
N THR A 78 11.34 -26.71 14.64
CA THR A 78 11.34 -28.16 14.39
C THR A 78 11.84 -28.51 12.99
N THR A 79 12.44 -29.70 12.86
CA THR A 79 12.90 -30.31 11.60
C THR A 79 11.82 -30.37 10.50
N ALA A 80 10.53 -30.26 10.84
CA ALA A 80 9.43 -30.13 9.89
C ALA A 80 9.58 -28.93 8.92
N ALA A 81 10.47 -27.98 9.23
CA ALA A 81 10.84 -26.91 8.32
C ALA A 81 11.69 -27.37 7.13
N ASN A 82 12.16 -28.62 7.07
CA ASN A 82 12.85 -29.21 5.92
C ASN A 82 14.03 -28.35 5.38
N GLY A 83 14.86 -27.79 6.25
CA GLY A 83 15.99 -26.93 5.85
C GLY A 83 15.61 -25.49 5.49
N ARG A 84 14.33 -25.10 5.65
CA ARG A 84 13.87 -23.72 5.42
C ARG A 84 14.34 -22.79 6.53
N LYS A 85 14.46 -21.52 6.18
CA LYS A 85 14.90 -20.45 7.08
C LYS A 85 13.73 -19.51 7.39
N VAL A 86 13.74 -18.93 8.58
CA VAL A 86 12.87 -17.81 8.95
C VAL A 86 13.73 -16.63 9.31
N ARG A 87 13.53 -15.51 8.63
CA ARG A 87 14.18 -14.24 8.98
C ARG A 87 13.14 -13.30 9.58
N VAL A 88 13.49 -12.66 10.68
CA VAL A 88 12.61 -11.74 11.41
C VAL A 88 13.33 -10.43 11.65
N SER A 89 12.66 -9.31 11.38
CA SER A 89 13.04 -8.00 11.92
C SER A 89 12.12 -7.61 13.06
N PHE A 90 12.62 -6.84 14.00
CA PHE A 90 11.86 -6.31 15.12
C PHE A 90 12.52 -5.08 15.69
N ILE A 91 11.81 -4.34 16.54
CA ILE A 91 12.35 -3.20 17.27
C ILE A 91 12.58 -3.60 18.73
N ILE A 92 13.76 -3.32 19.26
CA ILE A 92 14.01 -3.39 20.70
C ILE A 92 13.69 -2.01 21.26
N GLY A 93 12.66 -1.93 22.10
CA GLY A 93 12.23 -0.69 22.74
C GLY A 93 13.21 -0.22 23.81
N THR A 94 13.07 1.03 24.23
CA THR A 94 13.82 1.59 25.38
C THR A 94 13.46 0.91 26.71
N ASP A 95 12.36 0.15 26.74
CA ASP A 95 11.92 -0.72 27.83
C ASP A 95 12.56 -2.11 27.81
N GLY A 96 13.41 -2.40 26.82
CA GLY A 96 14.05 -3.71 26.65
C GLY A 96 13.13 -4.80 26.12
N ARG A 97 11.91 -4.46 25.64
CA ARG A 97 10.97 -5.42 25.04
C ARG A 97 11.05 -5.37 23.53
N VAL A 98 10.62 -6.47 22.91
CA VAL A 98 10.52 -6.57 21.46
C VAL A 98 9.16 -6.07 20.99
N HIS A 99 9.18 -5.14 20.04
CA HIS A 99 8.02 -4.52 19.39
C HIS A 99 8.05 -4.78 17.88
N SER A 100 6.86 -4.74 17.26
CA SER A 100 6.67 -4.82 15.81
C SER A 100 7.45 -5.95 15.09
N PRO A 101 7.43 -7.21 15.59
CA PRO A 101 8.13 -8.29 14.91
C PRO A 101 7.47 -8.60 13.56
N LEU A 102 8.30 -8.64 12.51
CA LEU A 102 7.92 -8.81 11.11
C LEU A 102 8.72 -9.97 10.49
N ILE A 103 8.01 -10.89 9.83
CA ILE A 103 8.64 -11.94 9.04
C ILE A 103 9.18 -11.32 7.74
N LEU A 104 10.50 -11.42 7.55
CA LEU A 104 11.19 -11.05 6.32
C LEU A 104 11.31 -12.22 5.35
N GLU A 105 11.47 -13.44 5.87
CA GLU A 105 11.53 -14.68 5.09
C GLU A 105 10.75 -15.77 5.83
N SER A 106 9.86 -16.46 5.12
CA SER A 106 8.89 -17.40 5.69
C SER A 106 9.29 -18.86 5.49
N ALA A 107 9.20 -19.65 6.56
CA ALA A 107 9.31 -21.10 6.51
C ALA A 107 7.93 -21.80 6.53
N GLY A 108 6.85 -21.04 6.35
CA GLY A 108 5.47 -21.50 6.38
C GLY A 108 4.74 -21.14 7.67
N VAL A 109 3.40 -21.10 7.59
CA VAL A 109 2.52 -20.51 8.61
C VAL A 109 2.77 -21.04 10.03
N ALA A 110 3.01 -22.34 10.18
CA ALA A 110 3.26 -22.94 11.49
C ALA A 110 4.60 -22.51 12.10
N GLY A 111 5.66 -22.49 11.28
CA GLY A 111 7.00 -22.03 11.68
C GLY A 111 6.99 -20.54 12.03
N ASP A 112 6.44 -19.71 11.14
CA ASP A 112 6.34 -18.27 11.32
C ASP A 112 5.57 -17.92 12.61
N ARG A 113 4.45 -18.60 12.88
CA ARG A 113 3.67 -18.37 14.10
C ARG A 113 4.48 -18.66 15.36
N ARG A 114 5.21 -19.78 15.39
CA ARG A 114 6.03 -20.18 16.55
C ARG A 114 7.18 -19.21 16.78
N VAL A 115 7.86 -18.80 15.71
CA VAL A 115 8.92 -17.80 15.76
C VAL A 115 8.38 -16.49 16.30
N LEU A 116 7.30 -15.95 15.73
CA LEU A 116 6.72 -14.70 16.19
C LEU A 116 6.20 -14.77 17.64
N GLN A 117 5.67 -15.91 18.09
CA GLN A 117 5.24 -16.09 19.48
C GLN A 117 6.43 -16.01 20.44
N THR A 118 7.55 -16.65 20.10
CA THR A 118 8.74 -16.68 20.96
C THR A 118 9.50 -15.35 20.94
N VAL A 119 9.69 -14.73 19.77
CA VAL A 119 10.40 -13.45 19.65
C VAL A 119 9.71 -12.35 20.47
N ARG A 120 8.38 -12.38 20.59
CA ARG A 120 7.63 -11.43 21.46
C ARG A 120 7.94 -11.58 22.95
N THR A 121 8.40 -12.75 23.40
CA THR A 121 8.75 -12.97 24.81
C THR A 121 10.17 -12.53 25.12
N TRP A 122 10.97 -12.18 24.12
CA TRP A 122 12.37 -11.84 24.30
C TRP A 122 12.55 -10.56 25.15
N ARG A 123 13.66 -10.53 25.89
CA ARG A 123 14.05 -9.41 26.74
C ARG A 123 15.50 -9.03 26.49
N TYR A 124 15.73 -7.72 26.48
CA TYR A 124 17.01 -7.09 26.23
C TYR A 124 17.29 -6.01 27.26
N ARG A 125 18.56 -5.72 27.49
CA ARG A 125 18.99 -4.38 27.89
C ARG A 125 18.92 -3.51 26.64
N PRO A 126 18.23 -2.35 26.66
CA PRO A 126 18.10 -1.52 25.48
C PRO A 126 19.46 -1.00 25.01
N ALA A 127 19.54 -0.67 23.72
CA ALA A 127 20.69 0.09 23.21
C ALA A 127 20.72 1.46 23.86
N THR A 128 21.91 2.05 24.01
CA THR A 128 22.05 3.42 24.50
C THR A 128 22.77 4.29 23.47
N CYS A 129 22.38 5.56 23.43
CA CYS A 129 23.10 6.60 22.75
C CYS A 129 23.52 7.64 23.79
N ASN A 130 24.82 7.79 24.03
CA ASN A 130 25.37 8.66 25.08
C ASN A 130 24.73 8.37 26.46
N GLY A 131 24.53 7.08 26.77
CA GLY A 131 23.88 6.64 28.01
C GLY A 131 22.36 6.76 28.05
N VAL A 132 21.72 7.31 27.01
CA VAL A 132 20.25 7.41 26.91
C VAL A 132 19.68 6.21 26.15
N PRO A 133 18.77 5.40 26.75
CA PRO A 133 18.12 4.30 26.06
C PRO A 133 17.47 4.75 24.75
N THR A 134 17.75 4.04 23.67
CA THR A 134 17.26 4.34 22.32
C THR A 134 16.74 3.07 21.66
N GLU A 135 15.66 3.20 20.89
CA GLU A 135 15.11 2.09 20.12
C GLU A 135 16.07 1.68 19.00
N THR A 136 16.14 0.37 18.73
CA THR A 136 17.01 -0.16 17.68
C THR A 136 16.37 -1.32 16.94
N GLU A 137 16.67 -1.46 15.64
CA GLU A 137 16.18 -2.58 14.82
C GLU A 137 17.09 -3.81 15.02
N GLY A 138 16.48 -4.94 15.37
CA GLY A 138 17.12 -6.25 15.39
C GLY A 138 16.71 -7.09 14.18
N LYS A 139 17.64 -7.89 13.64
CA LYS A 139 17.39 -8.89 12.59
C LYS A 139 18.00 -10.22 12.98
N VAL A 140 17.21 -11.30 12.95
CA VAL A 140 17.66 -12.66 13.29
C VAL A 140 17.18 -13.65 12.24
N GLU A 141 18.01 -14.66 11.96
CA GLU A 141 17.69 -15.81 11.12
C GLU A 141 17.63 -17.07 11.98
N PHE A 142 16.59 -17.88 11.79
CA PHE A 142 16.46 -19.23 12.33
C PHE A 142 16.50 -20.22 11.17
N SER A 143 17.25 -21.31 11.35
CA SER A 143 17.33 -22.41 10.39
C SER A 143 17.22 -23.74 11.13
N SER A 144 16.57 -24.73 10.51
CA SER A 144 16.60 -26.09 11.05
C SER A 144 17.98 -26.69 10.76
N ARG A 145 18.72 -27.08 11.80
CA ARG A 145 19.93 -27.88 11.67
C ARG A 145 19.61 -29.30 11.20
#